data_AF-A0AAN8KE28-F1
#
_entry.id   AF-A0AAN8KE28-F1
#
_cell.length_a   1.000
_cell.length_b   1.000
_cell.length_c   1.000
_cell.angle_alpha   90.00
_cell.angle_beta   90.00
_cell.angle_gamma   90.00
#
_symmetry.space_group_name_H-M   'P 1'
#
loop_
_entity.id
_entity.type
_entity.pdbx_description
1 polymer ?
#
loop_
_entity_poly.entity_id
_entity_poly.type
_entity_poly.pdbx_seq_one_letter_code
_entity_poly.pdbx_strand_id
1 'polypeptide(L)'
;MICLVQYWNTQEKNADTDFLFIANVLEEAVSPSAETLYNVIKCPGISTDSAAVMAGKREGVVTKLKTDNPSLLAIHYICHRLALACVDTNHKDLDCIKEVESYVTSIWKVCHCSPLSNSAARLVTRTRLREHITPVLRDLH
;
A
#
# COMPACT_ATOMS: atom_id res chain seq x y z
N MET A 1 -7.99 10.11 -5.64
CA MET A 1 -8.06 9.98 -4.18
C MET A 1 -9.34 9.27 -3.82
N ILE A 2 -9.27 8.27 -2.94
CA ILE A 2 -10.45 7.60 -2.37
C ILE A 2 -10.48 7.95 -0.90
N CYS A 3 -11.64 8.37 -0.40
CA CYS A 3 -11.84 8.70 1.00
C CYS A 3 -12.93 7.81 1.59
N LEU A 4 -12.60 7.18 2.72
CA LEU A 4 -13.53 6.42 3.54
C LEU A 4 -13.67 7.15 4.87
N VAL A 5 -14.86 7.09 5.47
CA VAL A 5 -15.12 7.63 6.80
C VAL A 5 -15.35 6.48 7.76
N GLN A 6 -14.70 6.55 8.93
CA GLN A 6 -14.97 5.65 10.04
C GLN A 6 -15.66 6.41 11.15
N TYR A 7 -16.75 5.86 11.67
CA TYR A 7 -17.52 6.46 12.74
C TYR A 7 -18.10 5.39 13.66
N TRP A 8 -18.55 5.82 14.83
CA TRP A 8 -19.22 4.95 15.79
C TRP A 8 -20.72 4.94 15.51
N ASN A 9 -21.25 3.79 15.10
CA ASN A 9 -22.68 3.61 14.90
C ASN A 9 -23.34 3.30 16.27
N THR A 10 -24.16 4.23 16.75
CA THR A 10 -24.81 4.10 18.05
C THR A 10 -25.92 3.06 18.10
N GLN A 11 -26.52 2.73 16.95
CA GLN A 11 -27.60 1.74 16.86
C GLN A 11 -27.03 0.33 16.93
N GLU A 12 -26.00 0.05 16.14
CA GLU A 12 -25.35 -1.26 16.08
C GLU A 12 -24.27 -1.46 17.15
N LYS A 13 -23.87 -0.38 17.85
CA LYS A 13 -22.83 -0.36 18.87
C LYS A 13 -21.49 -0.91 18.38
N ASN A 14 -21.15 -0.61 17.14
CA ASN A 14 -19.92 -1.00 16.45
C ASN A 14 -19.27 0.21 15.77
N ALA A 15 -18.02 0.02 15.33
CA ALA A 15 -17.35 0.97 14.45
C ALA A 15 -17.63 0.57 13.00
N ASP A 16 -18.27 1.47 12.25
CA ASP A 16 -18.60 1.27 10.84
C ASP A 16 -17.68 2.09 9.95
N THR A 17 -17.55 1.62 8.70
CA THR A 17 -16.76 2.29 7.66
C THR A 17 -17.61 2.47 6.43
N ASP A 18 -17.81 3.72 6.02
CA ASP A 18 -18.56 4.06 4.81
C ASP A 18 -17.69 4.74 3.77
N PHE A 19 -18.12 4.61 2.52
CA PHE A 19 -17.54 5.37 1.42
C PHE A 19 -17.95 6.84 1.52
N LEU A 20 -16.98 7.74 1.49
CA LEU A 20 -17.25 9.17 1.47
C LEU A 20 -17.24 9.71 0.04
N PHE A 21 -16.12 9.56 -0.67
CA PHE A 21 -16.02 9.96 -2.07
C PHE A 21 -14.80 9.35 -2.78
N ILE A 22 -14.85 9.41 -4.11
CA ILE A 22 -13.70 9.27 -4.99
C ILE A 22 -13.58 10.57 -5.77
N ALA A 23 -12.39 11.16 -5.78
CA ALA A 23 -12.13 12.41 -6.48
C ALA A 23 -10.82 12.31 -7.26
N ASN A 24 -10.85 12.78 -8.50
CA ASN A 24 -9.64 13.00 -9.26
C ASN A 24 -9.06 14.37 -8.93
N VAL A 25 -8.24 14.43 -7.88
CA VAL A 25 -7.66 15.67 -7.35
C VAL A 25 -6.78 16.41 -8.39
N LEU A 26 -6.37 15.73 -9.47
CA LEU A 26 -5.52 16.31 -10.51
C LEU A 26 -6.28 16.90 -11.69
N GLU A 27 -7.61 16.83 -11.71
CA GLU A 27 -8.40 17.48 -12.78
C GLU A 27 -8.23 19.00 -12.76
N GLU A 28 -8.18 19.60 -11.58
CA GLU A 28 -8.07 21.06 -11.40
C GLU A 28 -6.71 21.50 -10.85
N ALA A 29 -5.78 20.56 -10.64
CA ALA A 29 -4.50 20.84 -9.98
C ALA A 29 -3.30 20.32 -10.78
N VAL A 30 -2.20 21.08 -10.71
CA VAL A 30 -0.95 20.77 -11.42
C VAL A 30 -0.23 19.55 -10.83
N SER A 31 -0.37 19.30 -9.53
CA SER A 31 0.28 18.17 -8.86
C SER A 31 -0.48 17.72 -7.60
N PRO A 32 -0.29 16.48 -7.13
CA PRO A 32 -0.91 15.99 -5.89
C PRO A 32 -0.09 16.49 -4.69
N SER A 33 0.10 17.80 -4.61
CA SER A 33 0.84 18.42 -3.52
C SER A 33 0.04 18.36 -2.21
N ALA A 34 0.73 18.52 -1.09
CA ALA A 34 0.08 18.57 0.21
C ALA A 34 -0.92 19.74 0.31
N GLU A 35 -0.65 20.86 -0.35
CA GLU A 35 -1.54 22.02 -0.40
C GLU A 35 -2.82 21.72 -1.18
N THR A 36 -2.68 21.06 -2.34
CA THR A 36 -3.82 20.61 -3.14
C THR A 36 -4.71 19.65 -2.35
N LEU A 37 -4.11 18.66 -1.69
CA LEU A 37 -4.86 17.66 -0.91
C LEU A 37 -5.48 18.24 0.35
N TYR A 38 -4.80 19.18 1.01
CA TYR A 38 -5.31 19.90 2.18
C TYR A 38 -6.62 20.65 1.87
N ASN A 39 -6.75 21.25 0.68
CA ASN A 39 -7.97 21.97 0.30
C ASN A 39 -9.18 21.03 0.11
N VAL A 40 -8.94 19.76 -0.20
CA VAL A 40 -9.99 18.75 -0.41
C VAL A 40 -10.37 18.05 0.89
N ILE A 41 -9.41 17.83 1.79
CA ILE A 41 -9.61 17.02 3.00
C ILE A 41 -9.94 17.93 4.19
N LYS A 42 -11.16 17.82 4.72
CA LYS A 42 -11.55 18.46 5.98
C LYS A 42 -12.18 17.44 6.90
N CYS A 43 -11.48 17.06 7.96
CA CYS A 43 -11.96 16.07 8.91
C CYS A 43 -11.39 16.32 10.32
N PRO A 44 -12.07 15.83 11.37
CA PRO A 44 -11.59 15.89 12.76
C PRO A 44 -10.50 14.84 13.05
N GLY A 45 -10.33 13.84 12.19
CA GLY A 45 -9.28 12.83 12.28
C GLY A 45 -9.00 12.20 10.92
N ILE A 46 -7.77 11.76 10.72
CA ILE A 46 -7.28 11.24 9.43
C ILE A 46 -6.36 10.05 9.63
N SER A 47 -6.52 9.03 8.77
CA SER A 47 -5.61 7.89 8.67
C SER A 47 -5.03 7.83 7.25
N THR A 48 -3.70 7.80 7.13
CA THR A 48 -3.01 7.91 5.82
C THR A 48 -1.84 6.95 5.70
N ASP A 49 -1.40 6.68 4.48
CA ASP A 49 -0.26 5.81 4.16
C ASP A 49 1.11 6.37 4.60
N SER A 50 1.18 7.47 5.35
CA SER A 50 2.45 8.04 5.84
C SER A 50 3.44 8.47 4.75
N ALA A 51 3.02 8.53 3.48
CA ALA A 51 3.85 9.11 2.43
C ALA A 51 4.24 10.54 2.80
N ALA A 52 5.38 11.02 2.30
CA ALA A 52 5.91 12.33 2.67
C ALA A 52 4.93 13.49 2.40
N VAL A 53 4.11 13.37 1.34
CA VAL A 53 3.05 14.33 1.02
C VAL A 53 1.99 14.39 2.12
N MET A 54 1.62 13.25 2.71
CA MET A 54 0.60 13.17 3.76
C MET A 54 1.15 13.49 5.15
N ALA A 55 2.29 12.88 5.51
CA ALA A 55 2.83 12.88 6.88
C ALA A 55 4.14 13.68 7.04
N GLY A 56 4.56 14.43 6.03
CA GLY A 56 5.78 15.23 6.07
C GLY A 56 5.80 16.23 7.23
N LYS A 57 6.91 16.27 7.97
CA LYS A 57 7.05 17.05 9.23
C LYS A 57 6.83 18.56 9.07
N ARG A 58 7.14 19.13 7.90
CA ARG A 58 7.03 20.57 7.64
C ARG A 58 5.84 20.90 6.75
N GLU A 59 5.72 20.19 5.63
CA GLU A 59 4.78 20.50 4.56
C GLU A 59 3.79 19.38 4.26
N GLY A 60 3.61 18.39 5.16
CA GLY A 60 2.64 17.32 4.95
C GLY A 60 1.19 17.78 5.15
N VAL A 61 0.22 17.11 4.50
CA VAL A 61 -1.22 17.36 4.68
C VAL A 61 -1.62 17.33 6.16
N VAL A 62 -1.19 16.32 6.90
CA VAL A 62 -1.46 16.17 8.34
C VAL A 62 -0.88 17.34 9.13
N THR A 63 0.32 17.81 8.77
CA THR A 63 0.97 18.93 9.44
C THR A 63 0.16 20.21 9.23
N LYS A 64 -0.28 20.48 8.00
CA LYS A 64 -1.15 21.63 7.68
C LYS A 64 -2.49 21.54 8.42
N LEU A 65 -3.16 20.39 8.39
CA LEU A 65 -4.42 20.19 9.11
C LEU A 65 -4.28 20.38 10.63
N LYS A 66 -3.14 19.98 11.22
CA LYS A 66 -2.86 20.20 12.65
C LYS A 66 -2.61 21.67 13.00
N THR A 67 -2.10 22.47 12.07
CA THR A 67 -1.97 23.92 12.26
C THR A 67 -3.33 24.57 12.47
N ASP A 68 -4.35 24.14 11.72
CA ASP A 68 -5.69 24.71 11.83
C ASP A 68 -6.54 24.06 12.94
N ASN A 69 -6.35 22.76 13.15
CA ASN A 69 -7.00 22.00 14.22
C ASN A 69 -5.95 21.25 15.04
N PRO A 70 -5.43 21.85 16.12
CA PRO A 70 -4.46 21.20 17.00
C PRO A 70 -4.97 19.90 17.64
N SER A 71 -6.28 19.73 17.75
CA SER A 71 -6.92 18.53 18.28
C SER A 71 -7.12 17.41 17.24
N LEU A 72 -6.66 17.59 16.00
CA LEU A 72 -6.76 16.60 14.94
C LEU A 72 -6.09 15.27 15.34
N LEU A 73 -6.87 14.20 15.31
CA LEU A 73 -6.34 12.85 15.49
C LEU A 73 -5.73 12.35 14.17
N ALA A 74 -4.40 12.27 14.12
CA ALA A 74 -3.68 11.76 12.96
C ALA A 74 -3.10 10.37 13.25
N ILE A 75 -3.58 9.37 12.52
CA ILE A 75 -3.14 7.98 12.61
C ILE A 75 -2.36 7.63 11.35
N HIS A 76 -1.23 6.97 11.54
CA HIS A 76 -0.40 6.51 10.45
C HIS A 76 -0.70 5.04 10.19
N TYR A 77 -0.90 4.66 8.93
CA TYR A 77 -1.18 3.27 8.59
C TYR A 77 0.04 2.39 8.90
N ILE A 78 -0.11 1.51 9.90
CA ILE A 78 1.00 0.74 10.47
C ILE A 78 1.67 -0.17 9.43
N CYS A 79 0.90 -0.76 8.51
CA CYS A 79 1.44 -1.66 7.49
C CYS A 79 2.35 -0.92 6.51
N HIS A 80 2.01 0.33 6.16
CA HIS A 80 2.87 1.13 5.29
C HIS A 80 4.11 1.62 6.05
N ARG A 81 3.98 2.01 7.33
CA ARG A 81 5.16 2.32 8.17
C ARG A 81 6.10 1.13 8.32
N LEU A 82 5.56 -0.07 8.47
CA LEU A 82 6.35 -1.30 8.52
C LEU A 82 7.05 -1.56 7.18
N ALA A 83 6.33 -1.42 6.06
CA ALA A 83 6.91 -1.57 4.73
C ALA A 83 8.04 -0.55 4.49
N LEU A 84 7.84 0.72 4.83
CA LEU A 84 8.88 1.76 4.74
C LEU A 84 10.08 1.44 5.63
N ALA A 85 9.86 0.98 6.88
CA ALA A 85 10.95 0.59 7.77
C ALA A 85 11.79 -0.57 7.20
N CYS A 86 11.16 -1.56 6.57
CA CYS A 86 11.87 -2.64 5.89
C CYS A 86 12.72 -2.11 4.72
N VAL A 87 12.16 -1.23 3.89
CA VAL A 87 12.90 -0.61 2.77
C VAL A 87 14.06 0.25 3.27
N ASP A 88 13.84 1.08 4.28
CA ASP A 88 14.88 1.95 4.85
C ASP A 88 16.04 1.13 5.46
N THR A 89 15.72 0.02 6.14
CA THR A 89 16.73 -0.89 6.73
C THR A 89 17.54 -1.59 5.63
N ASN A 90 16.91 -1.93 4.51
CA ASN A 90 17.60 -2.48 3.35
C ASN A 90 18.67 -1.54 2.79
N HIS A 91 18.66 -0.23 3.08
CA HIS A 91 19.63 0.69 2.46
C HIS A 91 20.97 0.82 3.18
N LYS A 92 21.03 0.61 4.50
CA LYS A 92 22.20 1.03 5.32
C LYS A 92 23.00 -0.09 5.99
N ASP A 93 22.38 -1.20 6.38
CA ASP A 93 23.05 -2.15 7.30
C ASP A 93 23.02 -3.62 6.88
N LEU A 94 22.38 -3.98 5.75
CA LEU A 94 22.15 -5.38 5.36
C LEU A 94 22.38 -5.64 3.85
N ASP A 95 23.65 -5.56 3.41
CA ASP A 95 24.01 -5.76 2.00
C ASP A 95 23.64 -7.16 1.46
N CYS A 96 23.60 -8.19 2.31
CA CYS A 96 23.13 -9.52 1.92
C CYS A 96 21.65 -9.54 1.51
N ILE A 97 20.81 -8.71 2.12
CA ILE A 97 19.38 -8.62 1.78
C ILE A 97 19.20 -7.90 0.45
N LYS A 98 19.98 -6.85 0.19
CA LYS A 98 19.97 -6.16 -1.13
C LYS A 98 20.36 -7.12 -2.26
N GLU A 99 21.34 -7.98 -2.03
CA GLU A 99 21.80 -8.94 -3.01
C GLU A 99 20.68 -9.95 -3.35
N VAL A 100 20.04 -10.52 -2.33
CA VAL A 100 18.88 -11.41 -2.51
C VAL A 100 17.72 -10.70 -3.20
N GLU A 101 17.41 -9.47 -2.80
CA GLU A 101 16.37 -8.65 -3.42
C GLU A 101 16.68 -8.41 -4.91
N SER A 102 17.92 -8.11 -5.26
CA SER A 102 18.38 -7.94 -6.64
C SER A 102 18.22 -9.21 -7.48
N TYR A 103 18.60 -10.36 -6.94
CA TYR A 103 18.43 -11.65 -7.61
C TYR A 103 16.96 -11.99 -7.84
N VAL A 104 16.13 -11.88 -6.80
CA VAL A 104 14.68 -12.17 -6.89
C VAL A 104 13.99 -11.20 -7.86
N THR A 105 14.34 -9.91 -7.82
CA THR A 105 13.80 -8.90 -8.74
C THR A 105 14.20 -9.18 -10.18
N SER A 106 15.45 -9.60 -10.41
CA SER A 106 15.95 -9.96 -11.75
C SER A 106 15.22 -11.18 -12.30
N ILE A 107 15.01 -12.21 -11.46
CA ILE A 107 14.22 -13.40 -11.83
C ILE A 107 12.78 -13.00 -12.13
N TRP A 108 12.15 -12.18 -11.29
CA TRP A 108 10.79 -11.69 -11.52
C TRP A 108 10.68 -10.92 -12.84
N LYS A 109 11.63 -10.02 -13.15
CA LYS A 109 11.67 -9.30 -14.43
C LYS A 109 11.76 -10.26 -15.61
N VAL A 110 12.58 -11.31 -15.53
CA VAL A 110 12.64 -12.35 -16.57
C VAL A 110 11.31 -13.09 -16.67
N CYS A 111 10.71 -13.46 -15.54
CA CYS A 111 9.44 -14.17 -15.49
C CYS A 111 8.23 -13.33 -15.88
N HIS A 112 8.30 -11.99 -15.83
CA HIS A 112 7.13 -11.11 -16.02
C HIS A 112 7.26 -10.20 -17.26
N CYS A 113 8.47 -9.74 -17.58
CA CYS A 113 8.72 -8.82 -18.70
C CYS A 113 9.24 -9.51 -19.98
N SER A 114 9.63 -10.79 -19.92
CA SER A 114 10.02 -11.51 -21.15
C SER A 114 8.79 -12.08 -21.87
N PRO A 115 8.77 -12.13 -23.22
CA PRO A 115 7.71 -12.81 -23.97
C PRO A 115 7.66 -14.34 -23.72
N LEU A 116 8.67 -14.91 -23.03
CA LEU A 116 8.65 -16.29 -22.53
C LEU A 116 7.78 -16.47 -21.28
N SER A 117 7.34 -15.39 -20.61
CA SER A 117 6.58 -15.41 -19.37
C SER A 117 5.32 -16.28 -19.44
N ASN A 118 4.50 -16.11 -20.48
CA ASN A 118 3.22 -16.81 -20.58
C ASN A 118 3.36 -18.31 -20.92
N SER A 119 4.46 -18.72 -21.57
CA SER A 119 4.67 -20.09 -22.02
C SER A 119 5.51 -20.91 -21.04
N ALA A 120 6.59 -20.35 -20.50
CA ALA A 120 7.46 -21.02 -19.54
C ALA A 120 6.84 -21.11 -18.13
N ALA A 121 6.18 -20.04 -17.64
CA ALA A 121 5.50 -20.07 -16.35
C ALA A 121 4.35 -21.08 -16.33
N ARG A 122 3.64 -21.24 -17.47
CA ARG A 122 2.56 -22.21 -17.66
C ARG A 122 3.06 -23.66 -17.76
N LEU A 123 4.24 -23.87 -18.32
CA LEU A 123 4.92 -25.17 -18.33
C LEU A 123 5.35 -25.56 -16.91
N VAL A 124 6.03 -24.67 -16.18
CA VAL A 124 6.51 -24.96 -14.81
C VAL A 124 5.36 -25.22 -13.84
N THR A 125 4.25 -24.47 -13.94
CA THR A 125 3.04 -24.77 -13.15
C THR A 125 2.41 -26.11 -13.54
N ARG A 126 2.36 -26.47 -14.83
CA ARG A 126 1.87 -27.78 -15.29
C ARG A 126 2.75 -28.95 -14.83
N THR A 127 4.07 -28.81 -14.86
CA THR A 127 4.98 -29.87 -14.43
C THR A 127 4.90 -30.08 -12.91
N ARG A 128 4.85 -28.98 -12.12
CA ARG A 128 4.72 -29.08 -10.65
C ARG A 128 3.35 -29.59 -10.19
N LEU A 129 2.25 -29.21 -10.84
CA LEU A 129 0.91 -29.78 -10.57
C LEU A 129 0.88 -31.29 -10.85
N ARG A 130 1.55 -31.73 -11.92
CA ARG A 130 1.61 -33.14 -12.34
C ARG A 130 2.48 -34.00 -11.42
N GLU A 131 3.61 -33.47 -10.95
CA GLU A 131 4.57 -34.22 -10.14
C GLU A 131 4.23 -34.26 -8.64
N HIS A 132 3.52 -33.27 -8.10
CA HIS A 132 3.29 -33.20 -6.64
C HIS A 132 1.83 -33.29 -6.22
N ILE A 133 0.87 -32.82 -7.02
CA ILE A 133 -0.55 -32.77 -6.61
C ILE A 133 -1.34 -33.97 -7.16
N THR A 134 -0.98 -34.44 -8.35
CA THR A 134 -1.68 -35.58 -9.00
C THR A 134 -1.47 -36.94 -8.30
N PRO A 135 -0.31 -37.25 -7.69
CA PRO A 135 -0.15 -38.47 -6.89
C PRO A 135 -0.96 -38.43 -5.60
N VAL A 136 -0.95 -37.28 -4.89
CA VAL A 136 -1.67 -37.07 -3.63
C VAL A 136 -3.18 -37.23 -3.79
N LEU A 137 -3.73 -36.79 -4.92
CA LEU A 137 -5.16 -36.98 -5.23
C LEU A 137 -5.52 -38.40 -5.67
N ARG A 138 -4.53 -39.20 -6.09
CA ARG A 138 -4.74 -40.60 -6.51
C ARG A 138 -4.75 -41.55 -5.31
N ASP A 139 -4.11 -41.18 -4.21
CA ASP A 139 -4.10 -41.90 -2.93
C ASP A 139 -5.32 -41.56 -2.03
N LEU A 140 -6.20 -40.67 -2.50
CA LEU A 140 -7.43 -40.23 -1.81
C LEU A 140 -8.71 -40.94 -2.34
N HIS A 141 -8.56 -41.98 -3.16
CA HIS A 141 -9.62 -42.87 -3.64
C HIS A 141 -9.17 -44.33 -3.51
#